data_AF-A0A2I2YGF3-F1
#
_entry.id   AF-A0A2I2YGF3-F1
#
_cell.length_a   1.000
_cell.length_b   1.000
_cell.length_c   1.000
_cell.angle_alpha   90.00
_cell.angle_beta   90.00
_cell.angle_gamma   90.00
#
_symmetry.space_group_name_H-M   'P 1'
#
loop_
_entity.id
_entity.type
_entity.pdbx_description
1 polymer ?
#
loop_
_entity_poly.entity_id
_entity_poly.type
_entity_poly.pdbx_seq_one_letter_code
_entity_poly.pdbx_strand_id
1 'polypeptide(L)'
;MSGKDRIEIFPSRMAQTIMKARLKGAQTGRNLLKKKSDALTLRFRQILKKIIETKMLMGEVMREAAFSLAEAKFTAGDFSTTVIQNVNKAQVKIRAKKDNVAGVTLPVFEHYHEGTDSSFPGLNVLLLISSQSWMRESEKSSIG
;
A
#
# COMPACT_ATOMS: atom_id res chain seq x y z
N MET A 1 -23.92 -44.65 -6.16
CA MET A 1 -23.85 -43.34 -5.49
C MET A 1 -25.08 -43.18 -4.60
N SER A 2 -25.16 -43.78 -3.39
CA SER A 2 -26.29 -43.53 -2.48
C SER A 2 -26.01 -44.16 -1.12
N GLY A 3 -25.41 -43.40 -0.23
CA GLY A 3 -25.13 -43.82 1.14
C GLY A 3 -24.69 -42.64 2.00
N LYS A 4 -23.93 -41.72 1.39
CA LYS A 4 -23.55 -40.43 2.01
C LYS A 4 -24.60 -39.31 1.89
N ASP A 5 -25.65 -39.52 1.10
CA ASP A 5 -26.76 -38.55 0.93
C ASP A 5 -27.91 -38.78 1.92
N ARG A 6 -27.80 -39.79 2.79
CA ARG A 6 -28.86 -40.14 3.73
C ARG A 6 -28.57 -39.49 5.07
N ILE A 7 -29.48 -38.60 5.49
CA ILE A 7 -29.39 -37.94 6.79
C ILE A 7 -30.19 -38.76 7.80
N GLU A 8 -29.58 -39.06 8.95
CA GLU A 8 -30.19 -39.83 10.04
C GLU A 8 -31.27 -39.00 10.74
N ILE A 9 -32.47 -38.99 10.16
CA ILE A 9 -33.66 -38.37 10.75
C ILE A 9 -34.85 -39.29 10.65
N PHE A 10 -35.69 -39.29 11.69
CA PHE A 10 -36.96 -40.00 11.63
C PHE A 10 -37.88 -39.34 10.58
N PRO A 11 -38.51 -40.11 9.67
CA PRO A 11 -39.29 -39.55 8.57
C PRO A 11 -40.67 -39.06 9.05
N SER A 12 -40.70 -37.84 9.61
CA SER A 12 -41.92 -37.13 10.00
C SER A 12 -42.18 -35.91 9.12
N ARG A 13 -43.44 -35.45 9.05
CA ARG A 13 -43.79 -34.20 8.33
C ARG A 13 -43.00 -32.99 8.87
N MET A 14 -42.79 -32.93 10.19
CA MET A 14 -41.99 -31.88 10.81
C MET A 14 -40.54 -31.93 10.34
N ALA A 15 -39.94 -33.12 10.30
CA ALA A 15 -38.57 -33.30 9.81
C ALA A 15 -38.43 -32.86 8.35
N GLN A 16 -39.39 -33.20 7.47
CA GLN A 16 -39.37 -32.75 6.07
C GLN A 16 -39.37 -31.21 5.94
N THR A 17 -40.18 -30.51 6.73
CA THR A 17 -40.22 -29.04 6.72
C THR A 17 -38.89 -28.43 7.17
N ILE A 18 -38.29 -28.96 8.24
CA ILE A 18 -36.96 -28.54 8.72
C ILE A 18 -35.90 -28.76 7.64
N MET A 19 -35.93 -29.89 6.94
CA MET A 19 -34.94 -30.22 5.91
C MET A 19 -35.07 -29.33 4.68
N LYS A 20 -36.30 -29.00 4.24
CA LYS A 20 -36.52 -28.01 3.18
C LYS A 20 -35.99 -26.63 3.57
N ALA A 21 -36.21 -26.20 4.81
CA ALA A 21 -35.68 -24.94 5.33
C ALA A 21 -34.14 -24.94 5.34
N ARG A 22 -33.51 -26.03 5.82
CA ARG A 22 -32.04 -26.20 5.80
C ARG A 22 -31.48 -26.17 4.38
N LEU A 23 -32.12 -26.84 3.43
CA LEU A 23 -31.70 -26.85 2.03
C LEU A 23 -31.76 -25.44 1.42
N LYS A 24 -32.84 -24.69 1.65
CA LYS A 24 -32.95 -23.30 1.21
C LYS A 24 -31.90 -22.39 1.88
N GLY A 25 -31.66 -22.58 3.17
CA GLY A 25 -30.59 -21.88 3.91
C GLY A 25 -29.19 -22.19 3.36
N ALA A 26 -28.91 -23.44 3.02
CA ALA A 26 -27.63 -23.83 2.43
C ALA A 26 -27.45 -23.27 1.01
N GLN A 27 -28.50 -23.28 0.18
CA GLN A 27 -28.47 -22.67 -1.17
C GLN A 27 -28.19 -21.17 -1.10
N THR A 28 -28.87 -20.45 -0.20
CA THR A 28 -28.65 -19.01 0.01
C THR A 28 -27.26 -18.74 0.61
N GLY A 29 -26.84 -19.52 1.61
CA GLY A 29 -25.50 -19.43 2.21
C GLY A 29 -24.37 -19.63 1.19
N ARG A 30 -24.47 -20.61 0.29
CA ARG A 30 -23.52 -20.81 -0.80
C ARG A 30 -23.42 -19.57 -1.70
N ASN A 31 -24.56 -18.98 -2.08
CA ASN A 31 -24.59 -17.79 -2.92
C ASN A 31 -23.94 -16.58 -2.22
N LEU A 32 -24.17 -16.41 -0.92
CA LEU A 32 -23.54 -15.35 -0.12
C LEU A 32 -22.03 -15.54 -0.03
N LEU A 33 -21.57 -16.76 0.25
CA LEU A 33 -20.14 -17.06 0.33
C LEU A 33 -19.44 -16.90 -1.02
N LYS A 34 -20.11 -17.28 -2.12
CA LYS A 34 -19.59 -17.08 -3.46
C LYS A 34 -19.41 -15.59 -3.77
N LYS A 35 -20.44 -14.76 -3.49
CA LYS A 35 -20.35 -13.30 -3.63
C LYS A 35 -19.21 -12.70 -2.80
N LYS A 36 -19.02 -13.16 -1.55
CA LYS A 36 -17.89 -12.75 -0.70
C LYS A 36 -16.55 -13.13 -1.34
N SER A 37 -16.39 -14.37 -1.83
CA SER A 37 -15.15 -14.81 -2.47
C SER A 37 -14.83 -14.03 -3.75
N ASP A 38 -15.84 -13.66 -4.53
CA ASP A 38 -15.67 -12.93 -5.78
C ASP A 38 -15.24 -11.48 -5.49
N ALA A 39 -15.85 -10.84 -4.48
CA ALA A 39 -15.45 -9.50 -4.02
C ALA A 39 -14.00 -9.47 -3.50
N LEU A 40 -13.60 -10.49 -2.72
CA LEU A 40 -12.23 -10.62 -2.23
C LEU A 40 -11.24 -10.83 -3.37
N THR A 41 -11.57 -11.70 -4.33
CA THR A 41 -10.72 -11.96 -5.51
C THR A 41 -10.55 -10.71 -6.36
N LEU A 42 -11.62 -9.92 -6.54
CA LEU A 42 -11.57 -8.67 -7.27
C LEU A 42 -10.65 -7.65 -6.58
N ARG A 43 -10.79 -7.46 -5.26
CA ARG A 43 -9.91 -6.55 -4.50
C ARG A 43 -8.46 -7.03 -4.48
N PHE A 44 -8.22 -8.33 -4.37
CA PHE A 44 -6.88 -8.89 -4.46
C PHE A 44 -6.22 -8.58 -5.81
N ARG A 45 -6.93 -8.79 -6.92
CA ARG A 45 -6.41 -8.46 -8.26
C ARG A 45 -6.14 -6.97 -8.45
N GLN A 46 -7.02 -6.11 -7.93
CA GLN A 46 -6.80 -4.66 -7.95
C GLN A 46 -5.54 -4.26 -7.16
N ILE A 47 -5.33 -4.85 -5.98
CA ILE A 47 -4.14 -4.60 -5.16
C ILE A 47 -2.88 -5.11 -5.88
N LEU A 48 -2.90 -6.31 -6.46
CA LEU A 48 -1.77 -6.84 -7.21
C LEU A 48 -1.37 -5.94 -8.39
N LYS A 49 -2.35 -5.43 -9.14
CA LYS A 49 -2.09 -4.51 -10.24
C LYS A 49 -1.38 -3.23 -9.74
N LYS A 50 -1.91 -2.63 -8.67
CA LYS A 50 -1.28 -1.45 -8.04
C LYS A 50 0.14 -1.74 -7.54
N ILE A 51 0.37 -2.90 -6.93
CA ILE A 51 1.71 -3.29 -6.46
C ILE A 51 2.70 -3.35 -7.61
N ILE A 52 2.32 -3.94 -8.75
CA ILE A 52 3.21 -4.05 -9.91
C ILE A 52 3.53 -2.66 -10.48
N GLU A 53 2.51 -1.83 -10.68
CA GLU A 53 2.66 -0.46 -11.20
C GLU A 53 3.58 0.37 -10.29
N THR A 54 3.30 0.41 -8.98
CA THR A 54 4.11 1.16 -8.02
C THR A 54 5.52 0.60 -7.89
N LYS A 55 5.72 -0.72 -7.96
CA LYS A 55 7.06 -1.33 -7.88
C LYS A 55 7.92 -0.95 -9.09
N MET A 56 7.34 -0.88 -10.28
CA MET A 56 8.04 -0.44 -11.49
C MET A 56 8.47 1.03 -11.36
N LEU A 57 7.53 1.92 -11.00
CA LEU A 57 7.81 3.34 -10.77
C LEU A 57 8.87 3.56 -9.67
N MET A 58 8.79 2.80 -8.58
CA MET A 58 9.77 2.87 -7.48
C MET A 58 11.18 2.51 -7.95
N GLY A 59 11.33 1.61 -8.92
CA GLY A 59 12.63 1.29 -9.51
C GLY A 59 13.24 2.46 -10.28
N GLU A 60 12.41 3.27 -10.95
CA GLU A 60 12.87 4.48 -11.66
C GLU A 60 13.26 5.59 -10.67
N VAL A 61 12.39 5.88 -9.70
CA VAL A 61 12.65 6.89 -8.65
C VAL A 61 13.88 6.54 -7.84
N MET A 62 14.09 5.25 -7.51
CA MET A 62 15.27 4.81 -6.77
C MET A 62 16.55 4.96 -7.59
N ARG A 63 16.48 4.78 -8.92
CA ARG A 63 17.63 4.99 -9.81
C ARG A 63 18.00 6.47 -9.87
N GLU A 64 17.02 7.35 -10.04
CA GLU A 64 17.23 8.81 -10.01
C GLU A 64 17.82 9.27 -8.68
N ALA A 65 17.24 8.83 -7.55
CA ALA A 65 17.75 9.14 -6.22
C ALA A 65 19.20 8.66 -5.99
N ALA A 66 19.56 7.49 -6.55
CA ALA A 66 20.94 6.99 -6.49
C ALA A 66 21.91 7.86 -7.30
N PHE A 67 21.48 8.36 -8.46
CA PHE A 67 22.28 9.32 -9.23
C PHE A 67 22.43 10.66 -8.50
N SER A 68 21.35 11.22 -7.94
CA SER A 68 21.43 12.45 -7.14
C SER A 68 22.34 12.29 -5.91
N LEU A 69 22.33 11.11 -5.27
CA LEU A 69 23.25 10.80 -4.18
C LEU A 69 24.71 10.78 -4.67
N ALA A 70 24.98 10.22 -5.84
CA ALA A 70 26.31 10.18 -6.42
C ALA A 70 26.83 11.59 -6.78
N GLU A 71 25.99 12.44 -7.35
CA GLU A 71 26.31 13.86 -7.62
C GLU A 71 26.62 14.63 -6.33
N ALA A 72 25.80 14.44 -5.29
CA ALA A 72 26.03 15.05 -3.98
C ALA A 72 27.35 14.58 -3.37
N LYS A 73 27.67 13.28 -3.46
CA LYS A 73 28.95 12.73 -2.99
C LYS A 73 30.15 13.22 -3.80
N PHE A 74 29.98 13.41 -5.11
CA PHE A 74 31.04 13.92 -5.97
C PHE A 74 31.40 15.37 -5.64
N THR A 75 30.39 16.20 -5.35
CA THR A 75 30.56 17.63 -5.06
C THR A 75 30.96 17.91 -3.61
N ALA A 76 30.33 17.25 -2.63
CA ALA A 76 30.51 17.53 -1.21
C ALA A 76 31.40 16.50 -0.47
N GLY A 77 31.86 15.45 -1.15
CA GLY A 77 32.57 14.33 -0.52
C GLY A 77 31.64 13.39 0.25
N ASP A 78 32.21 12.53 1.09
CA ASP A 78 31.42 11.57 1.88
C ASP A 78 30.85 12.22 3.16
N PHE A 79 29.53 12.44 3.16
CA PHE A 79 28.78 13.00 4.31
C PHE A 79 27.95 11.93 5.05
N SER A 80 28.16 10.64 4.75
CA SER A 80 27.37 9.55 5.33
C SER A 80 27.46 9.48 6.86
N THR A 81 28.66 9.63 7.42
CA THR A 81 28.90 9.62 8.87
C THR A 81 28.20 10.78 9.57
N THR A 82 28.28 11.98 8.99
CA THR A 82 27.60 13.19 9.50
C THR A 82 26.09 13.00 9.52
N VAL A 83 25.50 12.43 8.46
CA VAL A 83 24.05 12.18 8.43
C VAL A 83 23.64 11.17 9.49
N ILE A 84 24.38 10.07 9.64
CA ILE A 84 24.08 9.01 10.62
C ILE A 84 24.19 9.53 12.05
N GLN A 85 25.20 10.36 12.35
CA GLN A 85 25.41 10.92 13.68
C GLN A 85 24.35 11.96 14.08
N ASN A 86 23.74 12.65 13.12
CA ASN A 86 22.73 13.68 13.36
C ASN A 86 21.28 13.15 13.35
N VAL A 87 21.07 11.83 13.32
CA VAL A 87 19.72 11.25 13.41
C VAL A 87 19.24 11.25 14.86
N ASN A 88 18.16 11.98 15.16
CA ASN A 88 17.54 11.98 16.49
C ASN A 88 16.12 11.39 16.47
N LYS A 89 15.17 12.08 15.82
CA LYS A 89 13.78 11.64 15.70
C LYS A 89 13.39 11.48 14.24
N ALA A 90 12.58 10.48 13.94
CA ALA A 90 12.01 10.29 12.61
C ALA A 90 11.04 11.42 12.27
N GLN A 91 11.31 12.12 11.16
CA GLN A 91 10.46 13.18 10.63
C GLN A 91 9.19 12.62 9.97
N VAL A 92 9.33 11.53 9.20
CA VAL A 92 8.22 10.83 8.57
C VAL A 92 7.90 9.59 9.40
N LYS A 93 6.64 9.48 9.84
CA LYS A 93 6.14 8.34 10.61
C LYS A 93 4.95 7.71 9.91
N ILE A 94 4.60 6.50 10.34
CA ILE A 94 3.49 5.71 9.77
C ILE A 94 2.41 5.54 10.84
N ARG A 95 1.15 5.66 10.42
CA ARG A 95 -0.03 5.29 11.22
C ARG A 95 -0.75 4.12 10.56
N ALA A 96 -1.13 3.14 11.36
CA ALA A 96 -1.94 2.02 10.91
C ALA A 96 -3.43 2.36 11.01
N LYS A 97 -4.16 2.08 9.93
CA LYS A 97 -5.60 2.15 9.81
C LYS A 97 -6.14 0.78 9.43
N LYS A 98 -7.40 0.52 9.76
CA LYS A 98 -8.08 -0.73 9.40
C LYS A 98 -9.07 -0.45 8.27
N ASP A 99 -8.94 -1.18 7.17
CA ASP A 99 -9.92 -1.21 6.07
C ASP A 99 -10.66 -2.54 6.10
N ASN A 100 -11.94 -2.59 5.71
CA ASN A 100 -12.73 -3.82 5.70
C ASN A 100 -13.21 -4.15 4.28
N VAL A 101 -12.84 -5.33 3.80
CA VAL A 101 -13.30 -5.85 2.50
C VAL A 101 -14.06 -7.14 2.73
N ALA A 102 -15.37 -7.10 2.49
CA ALA A 102 -16.27 -8.26 2.58
C ALA A 102 -16.15 -9.03 3.93
N GLY A 103 -15.91 -8.32 5.02
CA GLY A 103 -15.76 -8.88 6.36
C GLY A 103 -14.33 -9.32 6.71
N VAL A 104 -13.33 -9.01 5.88
CA VAL A 104 -11.90 -9.20 6.16
C VAL A 104 -11.27 -7.86 6.47
N THR A 105 -10.57 -7.75 7.61
CA THR A 105 -9.89 -6.51 8.01
C THR A 105 -8.46 -6.49 7.48
N LEU A 106 -8.11 -5.45 6.74
CA LEU A 106 -6.80 -5.21 6.16
C LEU A 106 -6.12 -4.04 6.90
N PRO A 107 -4.85 -4.16 7.33
CA PRO A 107 -4.09 -3.02 7.79
C PRO A 107 -3.67 -2.16 6.59
N VAL A 108 -3.93 -0.86 6.66
CA VAL A 108 -3.53 0.15 5.69
C VAL A 108 -2.65 1.16 6.40
N PHE A 109 -1.54 1.54 5.77
CA PHE A 109 -0.57 2.45 6.34
C PHE A 109 -0.67 3.82 5.68
N GLU A 110 -0.77 4.87 6.50
CA GLU A 110 -0.75 6.27 6.07
C GLU A 110 0.50 6.93 6.67
N HIS A 111 1.30 7.62 5.85
CA HIS A 111 2.45 8.36 6.34
C HIS A 111 2.02 9.75 6.81
N TYR A 112 2.69 10.29 7.83
CA TYR A 112 2.51 11.66 8.29
C TYR A 112 3.84 12.26 8.71
N HIS A 113 3.93 13.58 8.62
CA HIS A 113 5.10 14.34 9.08
C HIS A 113 4.83 14.86 10.50
N GLU A 114 5.80 14.66 11.40
CA GLU A 114 5.68 15.13 12.79
C GLU A 114 6.72 16.24 13.05
N GLY A 115 6.25 17.50 13.10
CA GLY A 115 7.04 18.67 13.47
C GLY A 115 7.68 19.44 12.30
N THR A 116 7.92 20.74 12.54
CA THR A 116 8.60 21.71 11.66
C THR A 116 10.11 21.45 11.59
N ASP A 117 10.69 21.69 10.42
CA ASP A 117 12.10 21.45 10.06
C ASP A 117 13.10 21.99 11.10
N SER A 118 13.61 21.12 11.97
CA SER A 118 14.69 21.47 12.91
C SER A 118 15.88 20.52 12.86
N SER A 119 15.85 19.46 12.04
CA SER A 119 16.91 18.44 12.05
C SER A 119 18.07 18.72 11.09
N PHE A 120 17.91 19.65 10.13
CA PHE A 120 18.99 20.04 9.20
C PHE A 120 18.88 21.51 8.76
N PRO A 121 19.15 22.50 9.63
CA PRO A 121 19.21 23.91 9.24
C PRO A 121 20.33 24.21 8.21
N GLY A 122 21.27 23.27 7.99
CA GLY A 122 22.41 23.42 7.07
C GLY A 122 22.24 22.84 5.66
N LEU A 123 21.16 22.10 5.35
CA LEU A 123 20.93 21.56 4.00
C LEU A 123 20.22 22.53 3.04
N ASN A 124 19.80 23.70 3.54
CA ASN A 124 19.13 24.71 2.72
C ASN A 124 20.05 25.34 1.67
N VAL A 125 21.38 25.14 1.77
CA VAL A 125 22.35 25.62 0.77
C VAL A 125 22.27 24.80 -0.53
N LEU A 126 21.99 23.50 -0.46
CA LEU A 126 21.86 22.62 -1.64
C LEU A 126 20.54 22.84 -2.40
N LEU A 127 19.44 23.10 -1.68
CA LEU A 127 18.17 23.53 -2.28
C LEU A 127 18.27 24.93 -2.91
N LEU A 128 19.08 25.83 -2.33
CA LEU A 128 19.34 27.15 -2.91
C LEU A 128 20.20 27.04 -4.19
N ILE A 129 21.19 26.15 -4.21
CA ILE A 129 22.06 25.92 -5.39
C ILE A 129 21.26 25.22 -6.50
N SER A 130 20.44 24.21 -6.19
CA SER A 130 19.61 23.55 -7.20
C SER A 130 18.52 24.48 -7.74
N SER A 131 17.89 25.30 -6.90
CA SER A 131 16.93 26.33 -7.32
C SER A 131 17.57 27.42 -8.20
N GLN A 132 18.79 27.87 -7.89
CA GLN A 132 19.55 28.81 -8.72
C GLN A 132 20.05 28.21 -10.04
N SER A 133 20.30 26.91 -10.10
CA SER A 133 20.68 26.22 -11.34
C SER A 133 19.48 26.05 -12.26
N TRP A 134 18.32 25.64 -11.73
CA TRP A 134 17.07 25.50 -12.48
C TRP A 134 16.52 26.84 -13.01
N MET A 135 16.67 27.94 -12.25
CA MET A 135 16.31 29.29 -12.73
C MET A 135 17.23 29.75 -13.88
N ARG A 136 18.54 29.48 -13.82
CA ARG A 136 19.49 29.85 -14.89
C ARG A 136 19.29 29.07 -16.19
N GLU A 137 18.88 27.80 -16.10
CA GLU A 137 18.56 26.98 -17.28
C GLU A 137 17.28 27.49 -17.98
N SER A 138 16.30 27.96 -17.20
CA SER A 138 15.04 28.49 -17.73
C SER A 138 15.20 29.83 -18.45
N GLU A 139 16.12 30.70 -18.00
CA GLU A 139 16.44 31.97 -18.68
C GLU A 139 17.15 31.76 -20.03
N LYS A 140 18.03 30.75 -20.14
CA LYS A 140 18.71 30.43 -21.40
C LYS A 140 17.74 29.89 -22.47
N SER A 141 16.67 29.22 -22.05
CA SER A 141 15.68 28.65 -22.96
C SER A 141 14.64 29.65 -23.46
N SER A 142 14.57 30.87 -22.90
CA SER A 142 13.68 31.96 -23.33
C SER A 142 14.33 32.98 -24.27
N ILE A 143 15.63 32.85 -24.57
CA ILE A 143 16.38 33.77 -25.46
C ILE A 143 16.74 33.09 -26.80
N GLY A 144 16.18 31.90 -27.07
CA GLY A 144 16.30 31.18 -28.34
C GLY A 144 15.07 31.33 -29.23
#